data_AF-A0A6P8J696-F1
#
_entry.id   AF-A0A6P8J696-F1
#
_cell.length_a   1.000
_cell.length_b   1.000
_cell.length_c   1.000
_cell.angle_alpha   90.00
_cell.angle_beta   90.00
_cell.angle_gamma   90.00
#
_symmetry.space_group_name_H-M   'P 1'
#
loop_
_entity.id
_entity.type
_entity.pdbx_description
1 polymer ?
#
loop_
_entity_poly.entity_id
_entity_poly.type
_entity_poly.pdbx_seq_one_letter_code
_entity_poly.pdbx_strand_id
1 'polypeptide(L)'
;MEDEREILSRFNKLPTSNQVTALFVGAKDIGKHRVANAITKCNLDFKPQIRTAKSLPLPPDPENKRPRIDFVVFFIDMSNKTSLDIVKNSLKYVDVEYFLGHCCFVVTNVKNEPIHAIGIQDVVGLSDMYDSPLICSELQTKQGQNCLARKLVHYLQIASGHCSDLTPMLVDVTKRSFLQEEET
;
A
#
# COMPACT_ATOMS: atom_id res chain seq x y z
N MET A 1 -8.86 -12.26 28.70
CA MET A 1 -8.45 -10.89 28.34
C MET A 1 -8.17 -10.92 26.86
N GLU A 2 -9.17 -10.59 26.05
CA GLU A 2 -8.96 -10.38 24.62
C GLU A 2 -8.07 -9.15 24.49
N ASP A 3 -6.93 -9.35 23.85
CA ASP A 3 -5.99 -8.30 23.48
C ASP A 3 -6.77 -7.36 22.53
N GLU A 4 -7.28 -6.22 23.03
CA GLU A 4 -7.94 -5.18 22.23
C GLU A 4 -6.92 -4.57 21.26
N ARG A 5 -6.61 -5.34 20.21
CA ARG A 5 -5.71 -4.94 19.15
C ARG A 5 -6.43 -3.91 18.30
N GLU A 6 -5.96 -2.67 18.41
CA GLU A 6 -6.49 -1.51 17.71
C GLU A 6 -6.64 -1.80 16.20
N ILE A 7 -7.90 -1.78 15.71
CA ILE A 7 -8.20 -1.82 14.28
C ILE A 7 -7.74 -0.50 13.66
N LEU A 8 -6.95 -0.59 12.58
CA LEU A 8 -6.54 0.58 11.83
C LEU A 8 -7.75 1.17 11.10
N SER A 9 -8.23 2.31 11.59
CA SER A 9 -9.26 3.14 10.97
C SER A 9 -8.69 4.51 10.57
N ARG A 10 -9.22 5.06 9.48
CA ARG A 10 -8.87 6.36 8.90
C ARG A 10 -9.73 7.49 9.47
N PHE A 11 -10.94 7.21 9.97
CA PHE A 11 -11.85 8.23 10.51
C PHE A 11 -11.64 8.57 11.98
N ASN A 12 -10.77 7.85 12.69
CA ASN A 12 -10.43 8.15 14.09
C ASN A 12 -9.64 9.46 14.28
N LYS A 13 -9.06 10.03 13.21
CA LYS A 13 -8.25 11.26 13.28
C LYS A 13 -8.59 12.18 12.11
N LEU A 14 -8.54 13.49 12.37
CA LEU A 14 -8.76 14.50 11.33
C LEU A 14 -7.61 14.54 10.32
N PRO A 15 -7.86 14.91 9.06
CA PRO A 15 -6.82 15.15 8.08
C PRO A 15 -5.91 16.30 8.50
N THR A 16 -4.62 16.19 8.18
CA THR A 16 -3.65 17.28 8.38
C THR A 16 -3.60 18.14 7.13
N SER A 17 -3.65 19.46 7.29
CA SER A 17 -3.59 20.40 6.16
C SER A 17 -2.32 20.19 5.33
N ASN A 18 -2.50 20.08 4.01
CA ASN A 18 -1.45 19.91 2.99
C ASN A 18 -0.44 18.78 3.26
N GLN A 19 -0.84 17.74 4.00
CA GLN A 19 -0.01 16.58 4.29
C GLN A 19 -0.78 15.31 4.00
N VAL A 20 -0.11 14.36 3.36
CA VAL A 20 -0.68 13.05 3.01
C VAL A 20 0.20 11.97 3.58
N THR A 21 -0.39 11.13 4.44
CA THR A 21 0.33 10.08 5.14
C THR A 21 0.03 8.72 4.55
N ALA A 22 1.06 8.03 4.06
CA ALA A 22 0.96 6.65 3.61
C ALA A 22 1.59 5.70 4.63
N LEU A 23 0.97 4.54 4.86
CA LEU A 23 1.56 3.47 5.66
C LEU A 23 1.97 2.29 4.76
N PHE A 24 3.26 1.98 4.72
CA PHE A 24 3.77 0.81 4.01
C PHE A 24 3.92 -0.37 4.98
N VAL A 25 3.18 -1.44 4.75
CA VAL A 25 3.14 -2.65 5.58
C VAL A 25 3.76 -3.81 4.81
N GLY A 26 4.60 -4.62 5.46
CA GLY A 26 5.14 -5.84 4.85
C GLY A 26 6.47 -6.26 5.49
N ALA A 27 7.03 -7.38 5.06
CA ALA A 27 8.28 -7.93 5.61
C ALA A 27 9.44 -6.92 5.62
N LYS A 28 10.42 -7.14 6.51
CA LYS A 28 11.65 -6.32 6.52
C LYS A 28 12.37 -6.45 5.18
N ASP A 29 13.09 -5.40 4.78
CA ASP A 29 13.99 -5.38 3.61
C ASP A 29 13.37 -5.61 2.23
N ILE A 30 12.04 -5.61 2.10
CA ILE A 30 11.29 -5.68 0.83
C ILE A 30 11.35 -4.39 -0.02
N GLY A 31 12.28 -3.47 0.26
CA GLY A 31 12.43 -2.23 -0.52
C GLY A 31 11.47 -1.08 -0.16
N LYS A 32 10.64 -1.18 0.89
CA LYS A 32 9.74 -0.09 1.36
C LYS A 32 10.43 1.26 1.47
N HIS A 33 11.60 1.31 2.11
CA HIS A 33 12.37 2.55 2.29
C HIS A 33 12.90 3.13 0.98
N ARG A 34 13.24 2.28 0.01
CA ARG A 34 13.72 2.73 -1.31
C ARG A 34 12.60 3.46 -2.06
N VAL A 35 11.39 2.91 -2.02
CA VAL A 35 10.19 3.52 -2.62
C VAL A 35 9.78 4.77 -1.87
N ALA A 36 9.81 4.75 -0.53
CA ALA A 36 9.55 5.93 0.29
C ALA A 36 10.49 7.09 -0.08
N ASN A 37 11.78 6.80 -0.22
CA ASN A 37 12.79 7.77 -0.65
C ASN A 37 12.63 8.25 -2.10
N ALA A 38 12.00 7.46 -2.96
CA ALA A 38 11.68 7.88 -4.33
C ALA A 38 10.46 8.82 -4.35
N ILE A 39 9.44 8.54 -3.52
CA ILE A 39 8.25 9.40 -3.38
C ILE A 39 8.62 10.77 -2.83
N THR A 40 9.52 10.84 -1.82
CA THR A 40 9.95 12.14 -1.25
C THR A 40 10.75 13.00 -2.22
N LYS A 41 11.20 12.45 -3.34
CA LYS A 41 11.89 13.17 -4.43
C LYS A 41 10.94 13.58 -5.56
N CYS A 42 9.69 13.14 -5.54
CA CYS A 42 8.69 13.61 -6.50
C CYS A 42 8.35 15.08 -6.21
N ASN A 43 8.10 15.84 -7.28
CA ASN A 43 7.56 17.20 -7.15
C ASN A 43 6.06 17.08 -6.89
N LEU A 44 5.61 17.43 -5.69
CA LEU A 44 4.23 17.24 -5.21
C LEU A 44 3.70 18.53 -4.64
N ASP A 45 2.41 18.80 -4.87
CA ASP A 45 1.72 19.97 -4.32
C ASP A 45 1.37 19.82 -2.83
N PHE A 46 1.59 18.62 -2.28
CA PHE A 46 1.37 18.28 -0.88
C PHE A 46 2.62 17.67 -0.26
N LYS A 47 2.69 17.67 1.07
CA LYS A 47 3.80 17.07 1.83
C LYS A 47 3.57 15.56 2.05
N PRO A 48 4.31 14.65 1.39
CA PRO A 48 4.18 13.23 1.65
C PRO A 48 4.82 12.87 3.00
N GLN A 49 4.12 12.08 3.81
CA GLN A 49 4.67 11.43 5.00
C GLN A 49 4.55 9.91 4.86
N ILE A 50 5.67 9.24 4.59
CA ILE A 50 5.68 7.78 4.46
C ILE A 50 6.09 7.14 5.77
N ARG A 51 5.20 6.33 6.35
CA ARG A 51 5.46 5.49 7.52
C ARG A 51 5.63 4.04 7.09
N THR A 52 6.44 3.28 7.80
CA THR A 52 6.68 1.87 7.51
C THR A 52 6.39 1.01 8.73
N ALA A 53 5.73 -0.13 8.53
CA ALA A 53 5.49 -1.15 9.54
C ALA A 53 5.87 -2.54 8.99
N LYS A 54 6.21 -3.46 9.91
CA LYS A 54 6.44 -4.88 9.55
C LYS A 54 5.11 -5.60 9.33
N SER A 55 4.15 -5.36 10.21
CA SER A 55 2.84 -6.02 10.25
C SER A 55 1.85 -5.13 11.01
N LEU A 56 0.57 -5.49 10.95
CA LEU A 56 -0.48 -4.95 11.82
C LEU A 56 -0.89 -5.99 12.89
N PRO A 57 -1.45 -5.56 14.03
CA PRO A 57 -1.79 -4.18 14.42
C PRO A 57 -0.54 -3.32 14.68
N LEU A 58 -0.72 -2.00 14.63
CA LEU A 58 0.35 -1.08 15.02
C LEU A 58 0.53 -1.11 16.55
N PRO A 59 1.74 -0.81 17.07
CA PRO A 59 1.95 -0.66 18.50
C PRO A 59 1.04 0.43 19.08
N PRO A 60 0.59 0.30 20.35
CA PRO A 60 -0.25 1.30 21.01
C PRO A 60 0.33 2.72 20.90
N ASP A 61 -0.55 3.71 20.74
CA ASP A 61 -0.21 5.13 20.63
C ASP A 61 -0.83 5.92 21.80
N PRO A 62 -0.37 5.71 23.04
CA PRO A 62 -1.00 6.29 24.23
C PRO A 62 -0.98 7.83 24.24
N GLU A 63 0.02 8.42 23.59
CA GLU A 63 0.18 9.88 23.46
C GLU A 63 -0.58 10.45 22.25
N ASN A 64 -1.32 9.60 21.50
CA ASN A 64 -2.10 9.95 20.33
C ASN A 64 -1.30 10.71 19.24
N LYS A 65 0.01 10.41 19.10
CA LYS A 65 0.95 11.11 18.20
C LYS A 65 0.92 10.58 16.76
N ARG A 66 0.26 9.46 16.49
CA ARG A 66 0.09 8.91 15.14
C ARG A 66 -0.78 9.89 14.33
N PRO A 67 -0.35 10.34 13.14
CA PRO A 67 -1.22 11.12 12.25
C PRO A 67 -2.34 10.21 11.73
N ARG A 68 -3.36 10.83 11.13
CA ARG A 68 -4.27 10.11 10.22
C ARG A 68 -3.44 9.42 9.13
N ILE A 69 -3.80 8.20 8.78
CA ILE A 69 -3.20 7.45 7.66
C ILE A 69 -4.20 7.54 6.50
N ASP A 70 -3.81 8.17 5.40
CA ASP A 70 -4.69 8.43 4.26
C ASP A 70 -4.71 7.26 3.27
N PHE A 71 -3.64 6.45 3.25
CA PHE A 71 -3.48 5.32 2.35
C PHE A 71 -2.59 4.22 2.93
N VAL A 72 -2.89 2.95 2.65
CA VAL A 72 -2.10 1.79 3.10
C VAL A 72 -1.57 1.01 1.90
N VAL A 73 -0.28 0.68 1.90
CA VAL A 73 0.35 -0.12 0.84
C VAL A 73 0.90 -1.41 1.44
N PHE A 74 0.38 -2.55 1.01
CA PHE A 74 0.83 -3.88 1.45
C PHE A 74 1.87 -4.44 0.48
N PHE A 75 3.10 -4.63 0.95
CA PHE A 75 4.19 -5.18 0.17
C PHE A 75 4.29 -6.71 0.35
N ILE A 76 4.27 -7.43 -0.77
CA ILE A 76 4.35 -8.89 -0.85
C ILE A 76 5.55 -9.27 -1.74
N ASP A 77 6.46 -10.08 -1.21
CA ASP A 77 7.60 -10.60 -1.97
C ASP A 77 7.29 -12.01 -2.48
N MET A 78 7.28 -12.19 -3.81
CA MET A 78 7.07 -13.50 -4.44
C MET A 78 8.09 -14.55 -4.01
N SER A 79 9.28 -14.13 -3.60
CA SER A 79 10.34 -15.04 -3.14
C SER A 79 10.25 -15.43 -1.67
N ASN A 80 9.27 -14.89 -0.93
CA ASN A 80 9.16 -15.10 0.50
C ASN A 80 7.72 -15.36 0.95
N LYS A 81 7.39 -16.63 1.20
CA LYS A 81 6.09 -17.05 1.74
C LYS A 81 5.69 -16.35 3.04
N THR A 82 6.66 -16.07 3.92
CA THR A 82 6.41 -15.32 5.16
C THR A 82 5.92 -13.90 4.88
N SER A 83 6.33 -13.30 3.76
CA SER A 83 5.84 -11.97 3.36
C SER A 83 4.34 -11.98 3.09
N LEU A 84 3.84 -13.02 2.41
CA LEU A 84 2.41 -13.19 2.15
C LEU A 84 1.64 -13.42 3.46
N ASP A 85 2.15 -14.30 4.34
CA ASP A 85 1.52 -14.59 5.62
C ASP A 85 1.43 -13.36 6.54
N ILE A 86 2.47 -12.53 6.55
CA ILE A 86 2.48 -11.25 7.26
C ILE A 86 1.35 -10.34 6.76
N VAL A 87 1.20 -10.21 5.44
CA VAL A 87 0.16 -9.35 4.85
C VAL A 87 -1.23 -9.92 5.15
N LYS A 88 -1.47 -11.22 4.92
CA LYS A 88 -2.74 -11.89 5.24
C LYS A 88 -3.14 -11.70 6.71
N ASN A 89 -2.19 -11.82 7.63
CA ASN A 89 -2.47 -11.60 9.06
C ASN A 89 -2.69 -10.12 9.40
N SER A 90 -2.02 -9.20 8.70
CA SER A 90 -2.18 -7.76 8.93
C SER A 90 -3.56 -7.25 8.51
N LEU A 91 -4.14 -7.81 7.44
CA LEU A 91 -5.44 -7.39 6.90
C LEU A 91 -6.61 -7.58 7.88
N LYS A 92 -6.47 -8.47 8.88
CA LYS A 92 -7.45 -8.66 9.96
C LYS A 92 -7.60 -7.44 10.88
N TYR A 93 -6.63 -6.52 10.85
CA TYR A 93 -6.57 -5.33 11.70
C TYR A 93 -6.74 -4.04 10.89
N VAL A 94 -7.40 -4.13 9.74
CA VAL A 94 -7.65 -3.00 8.83
C VAL A 94 -9.15 -2.84 8.69
N ASP A 95 -9.64 -1.63 8.96
CA ASP A 95 -11.06 -1.32 8.78
C ASP A 95 -11.44 -1.39 7.30
N VAL A 96 -12.67 -1.82 7.02
CA VAL A 96 -13.20 -2.02 5.67
C VAL A 96 -13.11 -0.76 4.80
N GLU A 97 -13.17 0.42 5.42
CA GLU A 97 -13.08 1.70 4.72
C GLU A 97 -11.78 1.87 3.91
N TYR A 98 -10.69 1.19 4.29
CA TYR A 98 -9.43 1.28 3.55
C TYR A 98 -9.51 0.60 2.19
N PHE A 99 -10.32 -0.45 2.06
CA PHE A 99 -10.47 -1.19 0.81
C PHE A 99 -11.29 -0.41 -0.24
N LEU A 100 -12.01 0.65 0.16
CA LEU A 100 -12.77 1.53 -0.72
C LEU A 100 -11.86 2.59 -1.38
N GLY A 101 -10.79 2.16 -2.04
CA GLY A 101 -9.85 3.01 -2.76
C GLY A 101 -8.74 3.67 -1.91
N HIS A 102 -8.54 3.23 -0.67
CA HIS A 102 -7.51 3.77 0.25
C HIS A 102 -6.40 2.75 0.58
N CYS A 103 -6.32 1.65 -0.15
CA CYS A 103 -5.19 0.75 -0.06
C CYS A 103 -4.83 0.13 -1.41
N CYS A 104 -3.64 -0.46 -1.48
CA CYS A 104 -3.25 -1.33 -2.57
C CYS A 104 -2.22 -2.37 -2.12
N PHE A 105 -2.06 -3.40 -2.94
CA PHE A 105 -1.04 -4.41 -2.84
C PHE A 105 0.08 -4.11 -3.83
N VAL A 106 1.33 -4.26 -3.39
CA VAL A 106 2.52 -4.19 -4.23
C VAL A 106 3.21 -5.54 -4.17
N VAL A 107 3.45 -6.13 -5.34
CA VAL A 107 4.12 -7.42 -5.47
C VAL A 107 5.49 -7.23 -6.07
N THR A 108 6.51 -7.80 -5.44
CA THR A 108 7.88 -7.74 -5.91
C THR A 108 8.38 -9.08 -6.41
N ASN A 109 9.39 -9.04 -7.29
CA ASN A 109 10.07 -10.22 -7.85
C ASN A 109 9.20 -11.12 -8.76
N VAL A 110 8.07 -10.62 -9.27
CA VAL A 110 7.13 -11.37 -10.14
C VAL A 110 7.78 -11.91 -11.42
N LYS A 111 8.78 -11.21 -11.99
CA LYS A 111 9.46 -11.66 -13.22
C LYS A 111 10.53 -12.74 -12.99
N ASN A 112 10.87 -13.03 -11.72
CA ASN A 112 11.92 -13.99 -11.39
C ASN A 112 11.29 -15.31 -10.93
N GLU A 113 10.58 -15.99 -11.84
CA GLU A 113 9.86 -17.23 -11.55
C GLU A 113 10.67 -18.31 -10.79
N PRO A 114 11.97 -18.53 -11.08
CA PRO A 114 12.75 -19.56 -10.39
C PRO A 114 12.91 -19.34 -8.88
N ILE A 115 12.77 -18.09 -8.40
CA ILE A 115 12.90 -17.78 -6.97
C ILE A 115 11.54 -17.67 -6.26
N HIS A 116 10.43 -17.94 -6.96
CA HIS A 116 9.09 -17.84 -6.37
C HIS A 116 8.89 -18.89 -5.27
N ALA A 117 8.49 -18.42 -4.10
CA ALA A 117 8.06 -19.24 -2.96
C ALA A 117 6.53 -19.24 -2.76
N ILE A 118 5.80 -18.42 -3.53
CA ILE A 118 4.33 -18.32 -3.53
C ILE A 118 3.80 -18.29 -4.97
N GLY A 119 2.56 -18.77 -5.17
CA GLY A 119 1.91 -18.72 -6.47
C GLY A 119 1.36 -17.32 -6.75
N ILE A 120 1.43 -16.86 -7.99
CA ILE A 120 0.85 -15.56 -8.38
C ILE A 120 -0.67 -15.53 -8.11
N GLN A 121 -1.35 -16.67 -8.27
CA GLN A 121 -2.77 -16.83 -8.00
C GLN A 121 -3.12 -16.62 -6.52
N ASP A 122 -2.22 -16.92 -5.59
CA ASP A 122 -2.45 -16.65 -4.16
C ASP A 122 -2.52 -15.15 -3.86
N VAL A 123 -1.77 -14.37 -4.64
CA VAL A 123 -1.66 -12.93 -4.49
C VAL A 123 -2.78 -12.22 -5.24
N VAL A 124 -3.11 -12.70 -6.44
CA VAL A 124 -4.28 -12.21 -7.21
C VAL A 124 -5.58 -12.51 -6.46
N GLY A 125 -5.76 -13.74 -5.98
CA GLY A 125 -6.94 -14.08 -5.17
C GLY A 125 -7.03 -13.25 -3.88
N LEU A 126 -5.88 -12.85 -3.31
CA LEU A 126 -5.87 -11.93 -2.16
C LEU A 126 -6.31 -10.52 -2.56
N SER A 127 -5.84 -9.98 -3.70
CA SER A 127 -6.29 -8.66 -4.16
C SER A 127 -7.77 -8.64 -4.51
N ASP A 128 -8.27 -9.70 -5.15
CA ASP A 128 -9.67 -9.82 -5.55
C ASP A 128 -10.59 -9.93 -4.33
N MET A 129 -10.16 -10.69 -3.30
CA MET A 129 -10.93 -10.83 -2.05
C MET A 129 -11.13 -9.50 -1.30
N TYR A 130 -10.21 -8.56 -1.46
CA TYR A 130 -10.25 -7.23 -0.83
C TYR A 130 -10.56 -6.10 -1.82
N ASP A 131 -10.95 -6.43 -3.06
CA ASP A 131 -11.24 -5.49 -4.16
C ASP A 131 -10.23 -4.33 -4.29
N SER A 132 -8.94 -4.64 -4.09
CA SER A 132 -7.89 -3.63 -3.97
C SER A 132 -6.81 -3.81 -5.03
N PRO A 133 -6.21 -2.72 -5.55
CA PRO A 133 -5.30 -2.80 -6.69
C PRO A 133 -4.09 -3.65 -6.38
N LEU A 134 -3.66 -4.43 -7.37
CA LEU A 134 -2.39 -5.14 -7.35
C LEU A 134 -1.38 -4.42 -8.25
N ILE A 135 -0.19 -4.12 -7.74
CA ILE A 135 0.85 -3.44 -8.52
C ILE A 135 2.10 -4.31 -8.54
N CYS A 136 2.42 -4.85 -9.71
CA CYS A 136 3.68 -5.57 -9.93
C CYS A 136 4.82 -4.56 -10.07
N SER A 137 5.91 -4.75 -9.31
CA SER A 137 7.06 -3.84 -9.36
C SER A 137 8.39 -4.53 -9.12
N GLU A 138 9.44 -4.01 -9.75
CA GLU A 138 10.82 -4.44 -9.57
C GLU A 138 11.59 -3.41 -8.74
N LEU A 139 11.85 -3.71 -7.48
CA LEU A 139 12.52 -2.75 -6.57
C LEU A 139 14.04 -2.86 -6.57
N GLN A 140 14.61 -3.72 -7.42
CA GLN A 140 16.06 -3.86 -7.57
C GLN A 140 16.66 -2.72 -8.41
N THR A 141 15.88 -2.14 -9.33
CA THR A 141 16.33 -1.04 -10.19
C THR A 141 15.80 0.30 -9.69
N LYS A 142 16.56 1.38 -9.92
CA LYS A 142 16.09 2.75 -9.63
C LYS A 142 14.87 3.12 -10.49
N GLN A 143 14.81 2.64 -11.72
CA GLN A 143 13.69 2.88 -12.62
C GLN A 143 12.40 2.26 -12.08
N GLY A 144 12.43 1.00 -11.60
CA GLY A 144 11.26 0.35 -11.02
C GLY A 144 10.81 1.02 -9.72
N GLN A 145 11.76 1.45 -8.87
CA GLN A 145 11.45 2.26 -7.68
C GLN A 145 10.75 3.58 -8.04
N ASN A 146 11.24 4.29 -9.05
CA ASN A 146 10.64 5.55 -9.51
C ASN A 146 9.28 5.35 -10.19
N CYS A 147 9.12 4.27 -10.96
CA CYS A 147 7.84 3.92 -11.59
C CYS A 147 6.77 3.64 -10.52
N LEU A 148 7.10 2.80 -9.54
CA LEU A 148 6.19 2.53 -8.43
C LEU A 148 5.91 3.80 -7.61
N ALA A 149 6.93 4.61 -7.32
CA ALA A 149 6.74 5.86 -6.59
C ALA A 149 5.74 6.79 -7.30
N ARG A 150 5.83 6.96 -8.62
CA ARG A 150 4.86 7.75 -9.41
C ARG A 150 3.45 7.17 -9.36
N LYS A 151 3.31 5.84 -9.51
CA LYS A 151 2.00 5.17 -9.38
C LYS A 151 1.40 5.40 -7.99
N LEU A 152 2.18 5.21 -6.93
CA LEU A 152 1.73 5.43 -5.55
C LEU A 152 1.40 6.90 -5.26
N VAL A 153 2.19 7.85 -5.79
CA VAL A 153 1.89 9.28 -5.70
C VAL A 153 0.52 9.59 -6.30
N HIS A 154 0.20 9.01 -7.46
CA HIS A 154 -1.11 9.21 -8.10
C HIS A 154 -2.25 8.71 -7.20
N TYR A 155 -2.14 7.50 -6.64
CA TYR A 155 -3.10 6.99 -5.67
C TYR A 155 -3.20 7.88 -4.42
N LEU A 156 -2.07 8.38 -3.90
CA LEU A 156 -2.05 9.27 -2.74
C LEU A 156 -2.72 10.60 -3.02
N GLN A 157 -2.54 11.18 -4.21
CA GLN A 157 -3.21 12.42 -4.64
C GLN A 157 -4.73 12.26 -4.62
N ILE A 158 -5.22 11.15 -5.19
CA ILE A 158 -6.65 10.84 -5.24
C ILE A 158 -7.19 10.56 -3.83
N ALA A 159 -6.50 9.71 -3.05
CA ALA A 159 -6.88 9.33 -1.68
C ALA A 159 -6.95 10.49 -0.69
N SER A 160 -6.18 11.55 -0.95
CA SER A 160 -6.14 12.74 -0.10
C SER A 160 -6.98 13.90 -0.62
N GLY A 161 -7.69 13.74 -1.74
CA GLY A 161 -8.52 14.79 -2.33
C GLY A 161 -7.74 15.94 -3.00
N HIS A 162 -6.46 15.72 -3.35
CA HIS A 162 -5.64 16.68 -4.12
C HIS A 162 -5.86 16.56 -5.64
N CYS A 163 -6.75 15.68 -6.09
CA CYS A 163 -7.21 15.59 -7.47
C CYS A 163 -8.68 16.04 -7.52
N SER A 164 -8.99 17.12 -8.23
CA SER A 164 -10.34 17.71 -8.28
C SER A 164 -11.37 16.81 -8.96
N ASP A 165 -10.92 15.99 -9.90
CA ASP A 165 -11.82 15.28 -10.83
C ASP A 165 -11.99 13.80 -10.48
N LEU A 166 -11.16 13.29 -9.57
CA LEU A 166 -11.10 11.87 -9.22
C LEU A 166 -11.30 11.68 -7.72
N THR A 167 -12.20 10.77 -7.38
CA THR A 167 -12.36 10.28 -6.01
C THR A 167 -11.81 8.85 -5.90
N PRO A 168 -11.42 8.42 -4.69
CA PRO A 168 -10.97 7.05 -4.45
C PRO A 168 -11.97 6.01 -4.92
N MET A 169 -13.26 6.19 -4.63
CA MET A 169 -14.32 5.29 -5.09
C MET A 169 -14.51 5.29 -6.61
N LEU A 170 -14.38 6.44 -7.29
CA LEU A 170 -14.47 6.47 -8.75
C LEU A 170 -13.35 5.64 -9.38
N VAL A 171 -12.13 5.79 -8.85
CA VAL A 171 -10.99 4.97 -9.29
C VAL A 171 -11.25 3.50 -8.97
N ASP A 172 -11.77 3.18 -7.79
CA ASP A 172 -12.21 1.85 -7.36
C ASP A 172 -13.10 1.15 -8.40
N VAL A 173 -14.21 1.79 -8.77
CA VAL A 173 -15.21 1.23 -9.69
C VAL A 173 -14.71 1.15 -11.14
N THR A 174 -13.71 1.96 -11.50
CA THR A 174 -13.15 2.00 -12.86
C THR A 174 -11.87 1.19 -13.03
N LYS A 175 -11.39 0.53 -11.96
CA LYS A 175 -10.27 -0.42 -12.04
C LYS A 175 -10.62 -1.52 -13.03
N ARG A 176 -9.80 -1.67 -14.06
CA ARG A 176 -9.82 -2.89 -14.88
C ARG A 176 -9.22 -4.01 -14.03
N SER A 177 -9.99 -5.07 -13.77
CA SER A 177 -9.44 -6.35 -13.32
C SER A 177 -8.30 -6.74 -14.26
N PHE A 178 -7.16 -7.19 -13.72
CA PHE A 178 -5.93 -7.47 -14.47
C PHE A 178 -6.19 -8.18 -15.82
N LEU A 179 -6.05 -7.43 -16.92
CA LEU A 179 -5.63 -7.91 -18.22
C LEU A 179 -4.62 -6.89 -18.74
N GLN A 180 -3.35 -7.31 -18.75
CA GLN A 180 -2.18 -6.70 -19.40
C GLN A 180 -2.27 -5.22 -19.82
N GLU A 181 -1.54 -4.34 -19.12
CA GLU A 181 -0.92 -3.22 -19.83
C GLU A 181 0.30 -3.79 -20.58
N GLU A 182 0.09 -4.19 -21.84
CA GLU A 182 1.16 -4.43 -22.80
C GLU A 182 1.93 -3.13 -23.07
N GLU A 183 3.24 -3.30 -23.21
CA GLU A 183 4.19 -2.29 -23.68
C GLU A 183 3.69 -1.66 -24.98
N THR A 184 3.79 -0.33 -25.08
CA THR A 184 3.89 0.38 -26.36
C THR A 184 5.10 1.30 -26.33
#